data_AF-A0A7C4KFJ9-F1
#
_entry.id   AF-A0A7C4KFJ9-F1
#
_cell.length_a   1.000
_cell.length_b   1.000
_cell.length_c   1.000
_cell.angle_alpha   90.00
_cell.angle_beta   90.00
_cell.angle_gamma   90.00
#
_symmetry.space_group_name_H-M   'P 1'
#
loop_
_entity.id
_entity.type
_entity.pdbx_description
1 polymer ?
#
loop_
_entity_poly.entity_id
_entity_poly.type
_entity_poly.pdbx_seq_one_letter_code
_entity_poly.pdbx_strand_id
1 'polypeptide(L)'
;MRVYADTSIYGGCFDEEFSDASTRFFERVRSGRFLLVTSPLVAQEVALAPREVLDLFTSLLARMQIVPVTSEAENLQQAYVEAGIVLPSAKTDALHVAIATVSGCSMIVSWNFRHIVHFRRMAQYNLVNLSRGYPQIAIFSPAEVIEDENEDL
;
A
#
# COMPACT_ATOMS: atom_id res chain seq x y z
N MET A 1 -6.57 -11.73 4.99
CA MET A 1 -5.19 -11.27 4.70
C MET A 1 -5.07 -9.78 5.01
N ARG A 2 -3.92 -9.31 5.54
CA ARG A 2 -3.67 -7.87 5.81
C ARG A 2 -3.13 -7.21 4.56
N VAL A 3 -3.79 -6.15 4.11
CA VAL A 3 -3.46 -5.47 2.86
C VAL A 3 -3.31 -3.98 3.13
N TYR A 4 -2.21 -3.39 2.68
CA TYR A 4 -1.99 -1.95 2.77
C TYR A 4 -2.40 -1.30 1.44
N ALA A 5 -3.25 -0.28 1.46
CA ALA A 5 -3.57 0.48 0.24
C ALA A 5 -2.87 1.83 0.27
N ASP A 6 -2.14 2.11 -0.80
CA ASP A 6 -1.60 3.43 -1.10
C ASP A 6 -2.72 4.42 -1.46
N THR A 7 -2.47 5.72 -1.29
CA THR A 7 -3.38 6.83 -1.58
C THR A 7 -3.92 6.78 -3.02
N SER A 8 -3.11 6.30 -3.97
CA SER A 8 -3.50 6.17 -5.37
C SER A 8 -4.74 5.30 -5.59
N ILE A 9 -5.00 4.31 -4.73
CA ILE A 9 -6.16 3.41 -4.87
C ILE A 9 -7.48 4.13 -4.58
N TYR A 10 -7.46 5.06 -3.63
CA TYR A 10 -8.65 5.86 -3.31
C TYR A 10 -8.98 6.83 -4.45
N GLY A 11 -7.96 7.50 -4.98
CA GLY A 11 -8.09 8.36 -6.17
C GLY A 11 -8.57 7.58 -7.40
N GLY A 12 -8.06 6.36 -7.58
CA GLY A 12 -8.41 5.49 -8.69
C GLY A 12 -9.91 5.17 -8.80
N CYS A 13 -10.69 5.26 -7.72
CA CYS A 13 -12.15 5.07 -7.79
C CYS A 13 -12.87 6.17 -8.59
N PHE A 14 -12.23 7.31 -8.79
CA PHE A 14 -12.77 8.50 -9.46
C PHE A 14 -12.01 8.84 -10.74
N ASP A 15 -11.13 7.94 -11.18
CA ASP A 15 -10.39 8.05 -12.43
C ASP A 15 -10.98 7.04 -13.44
N GLU A 16 -11.28 7.49 -14.66
CA GLU A 16 -11.96 6.67 -15.68
C GLU A 16 -11.18 5.38 -15.97
N GLU A 17 -9.85 5.44 -16.03
CA GLU A 17 -8.99 4.29 -16.33
C GLU A 17 -8.94 3.27 -15.18
N PHE A 18 -8.97 3.77 -13.93
CA PHE A 18 -8.72 2.95 -12.74
C PHE A 18 -9.98 2.61 -11.92
N SER A 19 -11.13 3.19 -12.29
CA SER A 19 -12.37 3.16 -11.51
C SER A 19 -12.88 1.76 -11.21
N ASP A 20 -12.99 0.89 -12.21
CA ASP A 20 -13.55 -0.46 -12.06
C ASP A 20 -12.75 -1.28 -11.04
N ALA A 21 -11.44 -1.42 -11.28
CA ALA A 21 -10.59 -2.25 -10.45
C ALA A 21 -10.42 -1.66 -9.03
N SER A 22 -10.33 -0.33 -8.88
CA SER A 22 -10.26 0.30 -7.55
C SER A 22 -11.55 0.11 -6.76
N THR A 23 -12.70 0.27 -7.41
CA THR A 23 -14.02 0.11 -6.79
C THR A 23 -14.22 -1.33 -6.33
N ARG A 24 -13.95 -2.30 -7.21
CA ARG A 24 -14.05 -3.73 -6.91
C ARG A 24 -13.10 -4.15 -5.78
N PHE A 25 -11.90 -3.57 -5.70
CA PHE A 25 -11.00 -3.81 -4.56
C PHE A 25 -11.64 -3.39 -3.23
N PHE A 26 -12.25 -2.20 -3.16
CA PHE A 26 -12.93 -1.77 -1.94
C PHE A 26 -14.22 -2.54 -1.65
N GLU A 27 -14.91 -3.10 -2.64
CA GLU A 27 -15.99 -4.06 -2.40
C GLU A 27 -15.48 -5.32 -1.68
N ARG A 28 -14.31 -5.83 -2.07
CA ARG A 28 -13.66 -6.95 -1.36
C ARG A 28 -13.30 -6.59 0.07
N VAL A 29 -12.78 -5.38 0.30
CA VAL A 29 -12.57 -4.86 1.67
C VAL A 29 -13.89 -4.83 2.45
N ARG A 30 -14.97 -4.30 1.87
CA ARG A 30 -16.29 -4.22 2.52
C ARG A 30 -16.87 -5.60 2.84
N SER A 31 -16.61 -6.60 2.00
CA SER A 31 -17.02 -8.00 2.22
C SER A 31 -16.23 -8.73 3.31
N GLY A 32 -15.16 -8.13 3.83
CA GLY A 32 -14.30 -8.73 4.86
C GLY A 32 -13.22 -9.67 4.30
N ARG A 33 -13.06 -9.76 2.98
CA ARG A 33 -12.03 -10.59 2.33
C ARG A 33 -10.61 -10.10 2.66
N PHE A 34 -10.43 -8.78 2.68
CA PHE A 34 -9.19 -8.13 3.09
C PHE A 34 -9.38 -7.32 4.36
N LEU A 35 -8.43 -7.44 5.28
CA LEU A 35 -8.28 -6.51 6.38
C LEU A 35 -7.43 -5.34 5.88
N LEU A 36 -8.09 -4.24 5.53
CA LEU A 36 -7.44 -3.04 5.02
C LEU A 36 -6.67 -2.34 6.13
N VAL A 37 -5.39 -2.10 5.88
CA VAL A 37 -4.48 -1.37 6.77
C VAL A 37 -4.20 0.00 6.16
N THR A 38 -4.27 1.04 6.98
CA THR A 38 -3.93 2.42 6.63
C THR A 38 -3.03 3.04 7.69
N SER A 39 -2.44 4.19 7.42
CA SER A 39 -1.57 4.89 8.38
C SER A 39 -1.81 6.41 8.37
N PRO A 40 -1.30 7.14 9.37
CA PRO A 40 -1.29 8.60 9.36
C PRO A 40 -0.67 9.20 8.10
N LEU A 41 0.28 8.49 7.46
CA LEU A 41 0.88 8.92 6.20
C LEU A 41 -0.16 8.99 5.07
N VAL A 42 -0.93 7.91 4.86
CA VAL A 42 -2.02 7.89 3.86
C VAL A 42 -3.08 8.96 4.19
N ALA A 43 -3.41 9.13 5.48
CA ALA A 43 -4.37 10.16 5.88
C ALA A 43 -3.89 11.59 5.53
N GLN A 44 -2.59 11.87 5.64
CA GLN A 44 -2.01 13.16 5.25
C GLN A 44 -2.09 13.39 3.74
N GLU A 45 -1.82 12.36 2.95
CA GLU A 45 -1.89 12.43 1.48
C GLU A 45 -3.33 12.59 1.00
N VAL A 46 -4.26 11.81 1.55
CA VAL A 46 -5.69 11.90 1.24
C VAL A 46 -6.29 13.26 1.64
N ALA A 47 -5.78 13.89 2.71
CA ALA A 47 -6.26 15.21 3.12
C ALA A 47 -6.04 16.31 2.06
N LEU A 48 -5.11 16.10 1.12
CA LEU A 48 -4.84 16.99 0.00
C LEU A 48 -5.56 16.58 -1.30
N ALA A 49 -6.27 15.47 -1.29
CA ALA A 49 -6.96 14.92 -2.46
C ALA A 49 -8.34 15.59 -2.69
N PRO A 50 -8.96 15.39 -3.87
CA PRO A 50 -10.32 15.83 -4.13
C PRO A 50 -11.33 15.35 -3.09
N ARG A 51 -12.43 16.09 -2.92
CA ARG A 51 -13.39 15.88 -1.83
C ARG A 51 -13.98 14.47 -1.82
N GLU A 52 -14.26 13.92 -2.99
CA GLU A 52 -14.78 12.57 -3.18
C GLU A 52 -13.82 11.47 -2.70
N VAL A 53 -12.50 11.67 -2.84
CA VAL A 53 -11.46 10.77 -2.33
C VAL A 53 -11.44 10.80 -0.80
N LEU A 54 -11.50 12.01 -0.22
CA LEU A 54 -11.56 12.19 1.23
C LEU A 54 -12.83 11.57 1.84
N ASP A 55 -13.98 11.78 1.20
CA ASP A 55 -15.26 11.23 1.65
C ASP A 55 -15.24 9.69 1.58
N LEU A 56 -14.69 9.11 0.50
CA LEU A 56 -14.50 7.66 0.37
C LEU A 56 -13.58 7.12 1.48
N PHE A 57 -12.40 7.69 1.68
CA PHE A 57 -11.47 7.28 2.72
C PHE A 57 -12.11 7.32 4.10
N THR A 58 -12.79 8.42 4.42
CA THR A 58 -13.50 8.62 5.70
C THR A 58 -14.59 7.57 5.91
N SER A 59 -15.35 7.23 4.85
CA SER A 59 -16.39 6.20 4.92
C SER A 59 -15.86 4.80 5.25
N LEU A 60 -14.59 4.55 4.95
CA LEU A 60 -13.93 3.26 5.16
C LEU A 60 -13.17 3.19 6.49
N LEU A 61 -12.91 4.30 7.18
CA LEU A 61 -12.11 4.34 8.42
C LEU A 61 -12.60 3.34 9.48
N ALA A 62 -13.92 3.18 9.64
CA ALA A 62 -14.51 2.23 10.59
C ALA A 62 -14.23 0.75 10.26
N ARG A 63 -13.74 0.47 9.05
CA ARG A 63 -13.42 -0.88 8.52
C ARG A 63 -11.93 -1.09 8.32
N MET A 64 -11.13 -0.06 8.56
CA MET A 64 -9.67 -0.10 8.43
C MET A 64 -9.01 -0.35 9.77
N GLN A 65 -7.85 -0.98 9.73
CA GLN A 65 -6.91 -0.90 10.83
C GLN A 65 -5.94 0.24 10.59
N ILE A 66 -5.96 1.23 11.48
CA ILE A 66 -4.99 2.33 11.47
C ILE A 66 -3.75 1.88 12.26
N VAL A 67 -2.60 1.85 11.58
CA VAL A 67 -1.31 1.55 12.20
C VAL A 67 -0.47 2.83 12.33
N PRO A 68 0.22 3.03 13.47
CA PRO A 68 1.05 4.21 13.66
C PRO A 68 2.30 4.17 12.77
N VAL A 69 2.86 5.34 12.51
CA VAL A 69 4.24 5.44 12.02
C VAL A 69 5.16 5.23 13.23
N THR A 70 5.89 4.11 13.27
CA THR A 70 6.76 3.75 14.38
C THR A 70 8.22 3.99 14.03
N SER A 71 9.08 4.11 15.04
CA SER A 71 10.53 4.17 14.82
C SER A 71 11.08 2.91 14.15
N GLU A 72 10.43 1.75 14.31
CA GLU A 72 10.77 0.54 13.55
C GLU A 72 10.56 0.73 12.04
N ALA A 73 9.43 1.32 11.64
CA ALA A 73 9.14 1.64 10.24
C ALA A 73 10.10 2.72 9.71
N GLU A 74 10.41 3.75 10.49
CA GLU A 74 11.38 4.78 10.11
C GLU A 74 12.79 4.20 9.93
N ASN A 75 13.23 3.34 10.84
CA ASN A 75 14.54 2.67 10.76
C ASN A 75 14.62 1.74 9.54
N LEU A 76 13.53 1.02 9.23
CA LEU A 76 13.47 0.16 8.06
C LEU A 76 13.45 0.98 6.76
N GLN A 77 12.73 2.10 6.75
CA GLN A 77 12.73 3.04 5.63
C GLN A 77 14.13 3.63 5.38
N GLN A 78 14.83 4.02 6.44
CA GLN A 78 16.20 4.51 6.35
C GLN A 78 17.16 3.43 5.82
N ALA A 79 16.97 2.17 6.21
CA ALA A 79 17.72 1.03 5.66
C ALA A 79 17.53 0.86 4.14
N TYR A 80 16.32 1.11 3.62
CA TYR A 80 16.08 1.07 2.17
C TYR A 80 16.85 2.16 1.42
N VAL A 81 16.95 3.36 2.01
CA VAL A 81 17.70 4.49 1.45
C VAL A 81 19.20 4.20 1.47
N GLU A 82 19.72 3.67 2.58
CA GLU A 82 21.14 3.27 2.73
C GLU A 82 21.55 2.15 1.78
N ALA A 83 20.63 1.22 1.50
CA ALA A 83 20.81 0.18 0.51
C ALA A 83 20.69 0.67 -0.94
N GLY A 84 20.41 1.97 -1.17
CA GLY A 84 20.31 2.58 -2.48
C GLY A 84 19.10 2.12 -3.30
N ILE A 85 18.06 1.60 -2.64
CA ILE A 85 16.82 1.12 -3.31
C ILE A 85 16.06 2.31 -3.89
N VAL A 86 16.00 3.39 -3.11
CA VAL A 86 15.37 4.65 -3.47
C VAL A 86 16.31 5.82 -3.22
N LEU A 87 16.11 6.89 -3.98
CA LEU A 87 16.76 8.17 -3.71
C LEU A 87 16.14 8.81 -2.45
N PRO A 88 16.87 9.70 -1.76
CA PRO A 88 16.34 10.46 -0.63
C PRO A 88 15.05 11.24 -0.94
N SER A 89 14.79 11.58 -2.20
CA SER A 89 13.57 12.25 -2.65
C SER A 89 12.33 11.34 -2.66
N ALA A 90 12.51 10.01 -2.71
CA ALA A 90 11.42 9.02 -2.69
C ALA A 90 11.31 8.33 -1.32
N LYS A 91 11.71 9.04 -0.26
CA LYS A 91 11.66 8.57 1.13
C LYS A 91 10.25 8.26 1.62
N THR A 92 9.25 9.00 1.13
CA THR A 92 7.84 8.81 1.47
C THR A 92 7.31 7.48 0.94
N ASP A 93 7.58 7.15 -0.32
CA ASP A 93 7.18 5.87 -0.93
C ASP A 93 7.79 4.68 -0.18
N ALA A 94 9.08 4.79 0.16
CA ALA A 94 9.77 3.80 0.98
C ALA A 94 9.18 3.67 2.39
N LEU A 95 8.59 4.73 2.93
CA LEU A 95 7.92 4.69 4.23
C LEU A 95 6.60 3.91 4.17
N HIS A 96 5.82 3.99 3.09
CA HIS A 96 4.66 3.11 2.89
C HIS A 96 5.07 1.64 2.93
N VAL A 97 6.15 1.29 2.22
CA VAL A 97 6.68 -0.10 2.21
C VAL A 97 7.10 -0.53 3.60
N ALA A 98 7.80 0.33 4.34
CA ALA A 98 8.24 0.02 5.70
C ALA A 98 7.07 -0.15 6.67
N ILE A 99 6.09 0.76 6.65
CA ILE A 99 4.89 0.68 7.48
C ILE A 99 4.13 -0.61 7.21
N ALA A 100 3.89 -0.93 5.93
CA ALA A 100 3.17 -2.13 5.53
C ALA A 100 3.92 -3.39 6.00
N THR A 101 5.24 -3.42 5.83
CA THR A 101 6.12 -4.52 6.24
C THR A 101 6.08 -4.74 7.75
N VAL A 102 6.36 -3.69 8.54
CA VAL A 102 6.38 -3.75 10.02
C VAL A 102 5.00 -4.11 10.57
N SER A 103 3.94 -3.69 9.88
CA SER A 103 2.56 -3.99 10.27
C SER A 103 2.08 -5.39 9.86
N GLY A 104 2.97 -6.23 9.32
CA GLY A 104 2.67 -7.60 8.91
C GLY A 104 1.69 -7.68 7.74
N CYS A 105 1.68 -6.68 6.84
CA CYS A 105 0.89 -6.76 5.62
C CYS A 105 1.53 -7.75 4.65
N SER A 106 0.70 -8.57 4.01
CA SER A 106 1.17 -9.54 3.00
C SER A 106 1.43 -8.86 1.66
N MET A 107 0.71 -7.77 1.38
CA MET A 107 0.84 -7.01 0.15
C MET A 107 0.50 -5.53 0.33
N ILE A 108 1.00 -4.72 -0.60
CA ILE A 108 0.60 -3.34 -0.85
C ILE A 108 -0.18 -3.30 -2.17
N VAL A 109 -1.28 -2.56 -2.19
CA VAL A 109 -2.06 -2.31 -3.40
C VAL A 109 -1.86 -0.86 -3.81
N SER A 110 -1.45 -0.64 -5.05
CA SER A 110 -1.14 0.69 -5.59
C SER A 110 -1.21 0.72 -7.12
N TRP A 111 -1.62 1.86 -7.67
CA TRP A 111 -1.46 2.15 -9.10
C TRP A 111 -0.08 2.76 -9.40
N ASN A 112 0.44 3.56 -8.48
CA ASN A 112 1.66 4.34 -8.66
C ASN A 112 2.96 3.53 -8.49
N PHE A 113 2.92 2.41 -7.77
CA PHE A 113 4.11 1.58 -7.60
C PHE A 113 4.54 0.85 -8.88
N ARG A 114 3.74 0.80 -9.96
CA ARG A 114 4.23 0.28 -11.26
C ARG A 114 5.33 1.15 -11.87
N HIS A 115 5.38 2.45 -11.56
CA HIS A 115 6.46 3.35 -12.01
C HIS A 115 7.62 3.42 -11.01
N ILE A 116 7.35 3.23 -9.71
CA ILE A 116 8.36 3.33 -8.63
C ILE A 116 8.99 1.96 -8.33
N VAL A 117 8.40 0.86 -8.74
CA VAL A 117 8.87 -0.50 -8.47
C VAL A 117 8.89 -1.30 -9.76
N HIS A 118 9.91 -1.04 -10.58
CA HIS A 118 10.43 -2.11 -11.42
C HIS A 118 10.58 -3.35 -10.53
N PHE A 119 10.12 -4.53 -10.98
CA PHE A 119 10.24 -5.83 -10.28
C PHE A 119 11.55 -6.01 -9.47
N ARG A 120 12.67 -5.48 -9.99
CA ARG A 120 13.98 -5.43 -9.31
C ARG A 120 13.96 -4.75 -7.94
N ARG A 121 13.27 -3.61 -7.79
CA ARG A 121 13.18 -2.87 -6.53
C ARG A 121 12.40 -3.64 -5.46
N MET A 122 11.36 -4.39 -5.82
CA MET A 122 10.68 -5.27 -4.84
C MET A 122 11.59 -6.36 -4.30
N ALA A 123 12.40 -6.98 -5.17
CA ALA A 123 13.40 -7.94 -4.72
C ALA A 123 14.40 -7.28 -3.75
N GLN A 124 14.83 -6.04 -4.03
CA GLN A 124 15.74 -5.30 -3.14
C GLN A 124 15.10 -4.94 -1.80
N TYR A 125 13.84 -4.47 -1.78
CA TYR A 125 13.11 -4.23 -0.54
C TYR A 125 13.04 -5.50 0.30
N ASN A 126 12.64 -6.61 -0.32
CA ASN A 126 12.52 -7.89 0.36
C ASN A 126 13.86 -8.44 0.86
N LEU A 127 14.98 -8.19 0.16
CA LEU A 127 16.31 -8.51 0.67
C LEU A 127 16.63 -7.75 1.96
N VAL A 128 16.32 -6.45 2.01
CA VAL A 128 16.51 -5.65 3.23
C VAL A 128 15.57 -6.12 4.34
N ASN A 129 14.29 -6.37 4.03
CA ASN A 129 13.30 -6.87 4.99
C ASN A 129 13.81 -8.14 5.68
N LEU A 130 14.18 -9.14 4.89
CA LEU A 130 14.69 -10.41 5.39
C LEU A 130 15.96 -10.23 6.22
N SER A 131 16.89 -9.36 5.80
CA SER A 131 18.12 -9.07 6.55
C SER A 131 17.85 -8.40 7.91
N ARG A 132 16.69 -7.75 8.06
CA ARG A 132 16.23 -7.06 9.26
C ARG A 132 15.20 -7.86 10.06
N GLY A 133 14.93 -9.12 9.68
CA GLY A 133 14.01 -10.02 10.39
C GLY A 133 12.52 -9.81 10.06
N TYR A 134 12.21 -9.05 9.01
CA TYR A 134 10.85 -8.82 8.56
C TYR A 134 10.44 -9.77 7.42
N PRO A 135 9.13 -10.09 7.30
CA PRO A 135 8.64 -10.90 6.20
C PRO A 135 8.77 -10.17 4.86
N GLN A 136 8.69 -10.94 3.78
CA GLN A 136 8.55 -10.38 2.45
C GLN A 136 7.18 -9.73 2.28
N ILE A 137 7.12 -8.72 1.42
CA ILE A 137 5.90 -8.04 1.01
C ILE A 137 5.80 -8.06 -0.51
N ALA A 138 4.59 -8.24 -1.01
CA ALA A 138 4.28 -8.14 -2.43
C ALA A 138 3.65 -6.78 -2.76
N ILE A 139 3.69 -6.39 -4.04
CA ILE A 139 2.95 -5.22 -4.52
C ILE A 139 2.17 -5.63 -5.75
N PHE A 140 0.88 -5.28 -5.76
CA PHE A 140 -0.03 -5.57 -6.84
C PHE A 140 -0.86 -4.33 -7.17
N SER A 141 -1.27 -4.20 -8.42
CA SER A 141 -2.37 -3.33 -8.81
C SER A 141 -3.71 -3.93 -8.34
N PRO A 142 -4.76 -3.12 -8.18
CA PRO A 142 -6.10 -3.66 -7.90
C PRO A 142 -6.55 -4.72 -8.91
N ALA A 143 -6.21 -4.55 -10.19
CA ALA A 143 -6.55 -5.51 -11.24
C ALA A 143 -5.94 -6.89 -10.97
N GLU A 144 -4.63 -6.95 -10.67
CA GLU A 144 -3.93 -8.21 -10.35
C GLU A 144 -4.53 -8.88 -9.10
N VAL A 145 -4.86 -8.11 -8.06
CA VAL A 145 -5.49 -8.66 -6.83
C VAL A 145 -6.87 -9.24 -7.12
N ILE A 146 -7.62 -8.67 -8.05
CA ILE A 146 -8.97 -9.12 -8.40
C ILE A 146 -8.95 -10.31 -9.37
N GLU A 147 -7.96 -10.36 -10.26
CA GLU A 147 -7.79 -11.44 -11.24
C GLU A 147 -7.31 -12.75 -10.60
N ASP A 148 -6.27 -12.69 -9.75
CA ASP A 148 -5.77 -13.87 -9.01
C ASP A 148 -6.91 -14.57 -8.23
N GLU A 149 -7.89 -13.81 -7.73
CA GLU A 149 -9.03 -14.40 -7.00
C GLU A 149 -10.06 -15.12 -7.89
N ASN A 150 -10.13 -14.83 -9.19
CA ASN A 150 -11.09 -15.50 -10.07
C ASN A 150 -10.59 -16.87 -10.56
N GLU A 151 -9.31 -17.19 -10.35
CA GLU A 151 -8.72 -18.50 -10.67
C GLU A 151 -8.90 -19.54 -9.53
N ASP A 152 -9.32 -19.09 -8.34
CA ASP A 152 -9.56 -19.92 -7.15
C ASP A 152 -11.03 -20.43 -7.03
N LEU A 153 -11.82 -20.44 -8.13
CA LEU A 153 -13.21 -20.94 -8.19
C LEU A 153 -13.37 -22.24 -8.95
#